data_AF-A0A1X7SDS6-F1
#
_entry.id   AF-A0A1X7SDS6-F1
#
_cell.length_a   1.000
_cell.length_b   1.000
_cell.length_c   1.000
_cell.angle_alpha   90.00
_cell.angle_beta   90.00
_cell.angle_gamma   90.00
#
_symmetry.space_group_name_H-M   'P 1'
#
loop_
_entity.id
_entity.type
_entity.pdbx_description
1 polymer ?
#
loop_
_entity_poly.entity_id
_entity_poly.type
_entity_poly.pdbx_seq_one_letter_code
_entity_poly.pdbx_strand_id
1 'polypeptide(L)'
;SAVDSISFTIVPETQYAYVNDTVTFECAVNVTQYHPSFVTNPSVDGLELSSGGMVSLTLTATSEVNGTEVTCNAPNGATTEPVYLYVQ
;
A
#
# COMPACT_ATOMS: atom_id res chain seq x y z
N SER A 1 20.13 19.19 -15.13
CA SER A 1 18.86 18.46 -15.28
C SER A 1 18.34 18.18 -13.90
N ALA A 2 17.30 18.90 -13.46
CA ALA A 2 16.63 18.56 -12.22
C ALA A 2 15.94 17.21 -12.48
N VAL A 3 16.40 16.16 -11.82
CA VAL A 3 15.55 14.98 -11.65
C VAL A 3 14.37 15.49 -10.82
N ASP A 4 13.19 15.62 -11.44
CA ASP A 4 11.95 15.85 -10.71
C ASP A 4 11.90 14.78 -9.61
N SER A 5 12.08 15.21 -8.37
CA SER A 5 12.08 14.31 -7.22
C SER A 5 10.65 13.76 -7.09
N ILE A 6 10.50 12.47 -7.35
CA ILE A 6 9.23 11.78 -7.18
C ILE A 6 8.98 11.69 -5.68
N SER A 7 7.93 12.35 -5.21
CA SER A 7 7.43 12.18 -3.85
C SER A 7 6.43 11.04 -3.85
N PHE A 8 6.57 10.16 -2.88
CA PHE A 8 5.84 8.91 -2.78
C PHE A 8 5.51 8.64 -1.32
N THR A 9 4.24 8.39 -1.03
CA THR A 9 3.75 8.24 0.34
C THR A 9 2.72 7.12 0.42
N ILE A 10 2.84 6.30 1.44
CA ILE A 10 1.84 5.31 1.87
C ILE A 10 1.20 5.79 3.17
N VAL A 11 -0.12 5.67 3.27
CA VAL A 11 -0.90 5.99 4.48
C VAL A 11 -2.03 4.99 4.65
N PRO A 12 -2.45 4.67 5.89
CA PRO A 12 -1.75 4.95 7.14
C PRO A 12 -0.41 4.19 7.24
N GLU A 13 0.34 4.45 8.31
CA GLU A 13 1.46 3.59 8.71
C GLU A 13 0.93 2.23 9.21
N THR A 14 1.70 1.50 10.03
CA THR A 14 1.30 0.20 10.59
C THR A 14 -0.07 0.26 11.28
N GLN A 15 -0.96 -0.65 10.88
CA GLN A 15 -2.34 -0.74 11.35
C GLN A 15 -2.55 -1.93 12.29
N TYR A 16 -3.47 -1.75 13.23
CA TYR A 16 -3.97 -2.80 14.11
C TYR A 16 -5.48 -2.89 13.95
N ALA A 17 -6.00 -4.07 13.60
CA ALA A 17 -7.41 -4.28 13.30
C ALA A 17 -7.94 -5.54 13.98
N TYR A 18 -9.25 -5.61 14.27
CA TYR A 18 -9.86 -6.83 14.79
C TYR A 18 -10.26 -7.76 13.64
N VAL A 19 -10.41 -9.05 13.93
CA VAL A 19 -10.90 -10.01 12.93
C VAL A 19 -12.24 -9.54 12.32
N ASN A 20 -12.31 -9.58 10.98
CA ASN A 20 -13.39 -9.10 10.11
C ASN A 20 -13.46 -7.59 9.88
N ASP A 21 -12.58 -6.79 10.50
CA ASP A 21 -12.45 -5.38 10.12
C ASP A 21 -11.88 -5.25 8.71
N THR A 22 -12.22 -4.16 8.03
CA THR A 22 -11.62 -3.78 6.75
C THR A 22 -10.60 -2.67 6.97
N VAL A 23 -9.40 -2.84 6.45
CA VAL A 23 -8.33 -1.84 6.47
C VAL A 23 -8.04 -1.40 5.06
N THR A 24 -7.92 -0.09 4.85
CA THR A 24 -7.56 0.49 3.55
C THR A 24 -6.22 1.21 3.68
N PHE A 25 -5.26 0.79 2.87
CA PHE A 25 -4.02 1.51 2.62
C PHE A 25 -4.18 2.32 1.35
N GLU A 26 -3.66 3.54 1.34
CA GLU A 26 -3.62 4.44 0.21
C GLU A 26 -2.18 4.80 -0.08
N CYS A 27 -1.89 4.97 -1.36
CA CYS A 27 -0.58 5.30 -1.83
C CYS A 27 -0.67 6.29 -3.00
N ALA A 28 0.16 7.33 -2.95
CA ALA A 28 0.15 8.41 -3.92
C ALA A 28 1.57 8.77 -4.38
N VAL A 29 1.69 9.09 -5.67
CA VAL A 29 2.88 9.70 -6.29
C VAL A 29 2.55 11.11 -6.77
N ASN A 30 3.51 12.03 -6.70
CA ASN A 30 3.33 13.38 -7.25
C ASN A 30 3.32 13.45 -8.80
N VAL A 31 3.59 12.33 -9.48
CA VAL A 31 3.57 12.21 -10.94
C VAL A 31 2.35 11.40 -11.38
N THR A 32 1.30 12.08 -11.83
CA THR A 32 0.00 11.47 -12.15
C THR A 32 0.03 10.47 -13.30
N GLN A 33 1.07 10.51 -14.15
CA GLN A 33 1.27 9.54 -15.25
C GLN A 33 1.80 8.18 -14.75
N TYR A 34 2.22 8.09 -13.49
CA TYR A 34 2.63 6.84 -12.89
C TYR A 34 1.46 6.17 -12.20
N HIS A 35 1.41 4.85 -12.36
CA HIS A 35 0.43 3.98 -11.75
C HIS A 35 1.12 3.19 -10.65
N PRO A 36 1.07 3.67 -9.39
CA PRO A 36 1.59 2.90 -8.28
C PRO A 36 0.77 1.63 -8.06
N SER A 37 1.37 0.63 -7.43
CA SER A 37 0.71 -0.64 -7.08
C SER A 37 1.20 -1.15 -5.72
N PHE A 38 0.41 -1.96 -5.04
CA PHE A 38 0.83 -2.59 -3.80
C PHE A 38 1.47 -3.96 -4.02
N VAL A 39 2.39 -4.31 -3.13
CA VAL A 39 2.94 -5.65 -2.96
C VAL A 39 2.78 -6.04 -1.50
N THR A 40 2.31 -7.26 -1.27
CA THR A 40 2.12 -7.81 0.08
C THR A 40 3.02 -9.02 0.32
N ASN A 41 3.50 -9.17 1.56
CA ASN A 41 4.26 -10.33 2.00
C ASN A 41 3.82 -10.79 3.41
N PRO A 42 3.25 -12.00 3.59
CA PRO A 42 2.92 -12.96 2.53
C PRO A 42 1.92 -12.38 1.52
N SER A 43 1.84 -12.98 0.34
CA SER A 43 0.85 -12.60 -0.67
C SER A 43 -0.55 -12.90 -0.14
N VAL A 44 -1.37 -11.86 -0.02
CA VAL A 44 -2.74 -11.96 0.49
C VAL A 44 -3.73 -11.40 -0.52
N ASP A 45 -4.94 -11.96 -0.51
CA ASP A 45 -6.02 -11.46 -1.34
C ASP A 45 -6.54 -10.10 -0.82
N GLY A 46 -6.79 -9.19 -1.74
CA GLY A 46 -7.24 -7.84 -1.45
C GLY A 46 -7.89 -7.17 -2.65
N LEU A 47 -8.52 -6.03 -2.40
CA LEU A 47 -9.10 -5.20 -3.45
C LEU A 47 -8.20 -3.99 -3.71
N GLU A 48 -7.57 -3.97 -4.89
CA GLU A 48 -6.80 -2.81 -5.35
C GLU A 48 -7.61 -1.95 -6.32
N LEU A 49 -7.65 -0.65 -6.07
CA LEU A 49 -8.29 0.35 -6.93
C LEU A 49 -7.29 1.46 -7.25
N SER A 50 -7.05 1.72 -8.53
CA SER A 50 -6.11 2.74 -8.99
C SER A 50 -6.82 3.88 -9.73
N SER A 51 -6.32 5.09 -9.52
CA SER A 51 -6.77 6.31 -10.19
C SER A 51 -5.60 7.28 -10.29
N GLY A 52 -5.26 7.71 -11.50
CA GLY A 52 -4.06 8.49 -11.87
C GLY A 52 -3.20 9.05 -10.74
N GLY A 53 -2.00 8.47 -10.56
CA GLY A 53 -1.07 8.85 -9.49
C GLY A 53 -1.41 8.31 -8.10
N MET A 54 -2.54 7.61 -7.91
CA MET A 54 -2.96 7.03 -6.65
C MET A 54 -3.43 5.59 -6.80
N VAL A 55 -3.27 4.83 -5.73
CA VAL A 55 -3.77 3.46 -5.59
C VAL A 55 -4.21 3.23 -4.14
N SER A 56 -5.28 2.47 -3.96
CA SER A 56 -5.75 2.03 -2.64
C SER A 56 -5.84 0.51 -2.61
N LEU A 57 -5.40 -0.10 -1.52
CA LEU A 57 -5.53 -1.53 -1.23
C LEU A 57 -6.42 -1.71 -0.02
N THR A 58 -7.52 -2.45 -0.18
CA THR A 58 -8.39 -2.85 0.93
C THR A 58 -8.18 -4.31 1.27
N LEU A 59 -7.87 -4.58 2.54
CA LEU A 59 -7.70 -5.91 3.11
C LEU A 59 -8.76 -6.15 4.18
N THR A 60 -9.26 -7.39 4.25
CA THR A 60 -10.08 -7.83 5.37
C THR A 60 -9.17 -8.51 6.40
N ALA A 61 -9.23 -8.06 7.65
CA ALA A 61 -8.44 -8.61 8.73
C ALA A 61 -8.89 -10.04 9.08
N THR A 62 -8.04 -11.01 8.77
CA THR A 62 -8.18 -12.42 9.13
C THR A 62 -6.91 -12.90 9.83
N SER A 63 -6.94 -14.08 10.43
CA SER A 63 -5.72 -14.66 11.01
C SER A 63 -4.61 -14.93 9.98
N GLU A 64 -4.97 -15.08 8.71
CA GLU A 64 -4.04 -15.38 7.61
C GLU A 64 -3.27 -14.14 7.14
N VAL A 65 -3.83 -12.94 7.31
CA VAL A 65 -3.21 -11.65 6.94
C VAL A 65 -2.51 -10.95 8.11
N ASN A 66 -2.43 -11.61 9.27
CA ASN A 66 -1.75 -11.05 10.44
C ASN A 66 -0.24 -11.00 10.22
N GLY A 67 0.35 -9.82 10.42
CA GLY A 67 1.75 -9.57 10.17
C GLY A 67 2.08 -9.37 8.69
N THR A 68 1.08 -9.16 7.83
CA THR A 68 1.32 -8.84 6.41
C THR A 68 2.08 -7.52 6.30
N GLU A 69 3.22 -7.60 5.62
CA GLU A 69 3.97 -6.46 5.10
C GLU A 69 3.25 -5.91 3.86
N VAL A 70 3.07 -4.60 3.82
CA VAL A 70 2.45 -3.87 2.71
C VAL A 70 3.45 -2.83 2.24
N THR A 71 3.86 -2.95 0.99
CA THR A 71 4.76 -1.99 0.34
C THR A 71 4.05 -1.41 -0.87
N CYS A 72 4.15 -0.11 -1.08
CA CYS A 72 3.73 0.49 -2.34
C CYS A 72 4.94 0.64 -3.26
N ASN A 73 4.75 0.40 -4.55
CA ASN A 73 5.78 0.50 -5.58
C ASN A 73 5.37 1.52 -6.65
N ALA A 74 6.35 2.27 -7.16
CA ALA A 74 6.19 3.15 -8.31
C ALA A 74 6.90 2.57 -9.56
N PRO A 75 6.46 2.90 -10.79
CA PRO A 75 7.01 2.33 -12.03
C PRO A 75 8.50 2.58 -12.28
N ASN A 76 9.09 3.56 -11.60
CA ASN A 76 10.52 3.87 -11.67
C ASN A 76 11.37 2.98 -10.73
N GLY A 77 10.76 2.02 -10.03
CA GLY A 77 11.42 1.15 -9.06
C GLY A 77 11.53 1.75 -7.65
N ALA A 78 10.98 2.94 -7.40
CA ALA A 78 10.91 3.48 -6.04
C ALA A 78 9.86 2.72 -5.23
N THR A 79 10.17 2.45 -3.96
CA THR A 79 9.29 1.76 -3.01
C THR A 79 9.17 2.59 -1.74
N THR A 80 8.06 2.46 -1.01
CA THR A 80 7.98 3.00 0.35
C THR A 80 8.76 2.11 1.31
N GLU A 81 9.03 2.62 2.52
CA GLU A 81 9.26 1.73 3.65
C GLU A 81 8.01 0.85 3.85
N PRO A 82 8.18 -0.41 4.28
CA PRO A 82 7.07 -1.30 4.52
C PRO A 82 6.23 -0.81 5.70
N VAL A 83 4.90 -0.97 5.58
CA VAL A 83 3.96 -0.86 6.70
C VAL A 83 3.35 -2.23 6.97
N TYR A 84 2.79 -2.43 8.17
CA TYR A 84 2.29 -3.74 8.57
C TYR A 84 0.81 -3.71 8.94
N LEU A 85 0.11 -4.83 8.71
CA LEU A 85 -1.21 -5.08 9.28
C LEU A 85 -1.09 -6.14 10.37
N TYR A 86 -1.45 -5.79 11.61
CA TYR A 86 -1.56 -6.73 12.72
C TYR A 86 -3.03 -6.95 13.09
N VAL A 87 -3.41 -8.22 13.25
CA VAL A 87 -4.78 -8.60 13.60
C VAL A 87 -4.85 -9.03 15.07
N GLN A 88 -5.83 -8.48 15.79
CA GLN A 88 -6.07 -8.68 17.23
C GLN A 88 -7.28 -9.58 17.51
#